data_AF-A0A0T9XC99-F1
#
_entry.id   AF-A0A0T9XC99-F1
#
_cell.length_a   1.000
_cell.length_b   1.000
_cell.length_c   1.000
_cell.angle_alpha   90.00
_cell.angle_beta   90.00
_cell.angle_gamma   90.00
#
_symmetry.space_group_name_H-M   'P 1'
#
loop_
_entity.id
_entity.type
_entity.pdbx_description
1 polymer ?
#
loop_
_entity_poly.entity_id
_entity_poly.type
_entity_poly.pdbx_seq_one_letter_code
_entity_poly.pdbx_strand_id
1 'polypeptide(L)'
;MHVIAGKAVALKIAATPEFADRQRRTLSGARIIADRLMAPDVAKAGVSVVSGGTDVHLVLVDLRDSPLDGQAAEDLLHEVGITVNRNAVPNDPRPPMVTSGLRIGTPALATRGFGDTEFTEVADIIATALATGSSVDVSALKDRATRLARAFPLYDGLEEWSLVGR
;
A
#
# COMPACT_ATOMS: atom_id res chain seq x y z
N MET A 1 -7.68 -29.55 -14.86
CA MET A 1 -8.42 -29.97 -13.65
C MET A 1 -7.95 -29.29 -12.36
N HIS A 2 -6.65 -29.24 -12.03
CA HIS A 2 -6.14 -28.64 -10.77
C HIS A 2 -6.53 -27.15 -10.56
N VAL A 3 -6.46 -26.31 -11.60
CA VAL A 3 -6.89 -24.88 -11.50
C VAL A 3 -8.39 -24.75 -11.19
N ILE A 4 -9.23 -25.63 -11.76
CA ILE A 4 -10.68 -25.63 -11.51
C ILE A 4 -10.95 -25.95 -10.04
N ALA A 5 -10.26 -26.96 -9.50
CA ALA A 5 -10.35 -27.29 -8.08
C ALA A 5 -9.91 -26.11 -7.19
N GLY A 6 -8.79 -25.44 -7.50
CA GLY A 6 -8.33 -24.25 -6.79
C GLY A 6 -9.36 -23.11 -6.80
N LYS A 7 -10.00 -22.85 -7.94
CA LYS A 7 -11.09 -21.85 -8.05
C LYS A 7 -12.31 -22.25 -7.22
N ALA A 8 -12.70 -23.52 -7.21
CA ALA A 8 -13.82 -24.00 -6.40
C ALA A 8 -13.56 -23.77 -4.90
N VAL A 9 -12.34 -24.05 -4.43
CA VAL A 9 -11.92 -23.76 -3.04
C VAL A 9 -11.95 -22.25 -2.77
N ALA A 10 -11.42 -21.43 -3.67
CA ALA A 10 -11.43 -19.97 -3.51
C ALA A 10 -12.85 -19.40 -3.42
N LEU A 11 -13.79 -19.90 -4.25
CA LEU A 11 -15.20 -19.50 -4.19
C LEU A 11 -15.86 -19.93 -2.87
N LYS A 12 -15.54 -21.13 -2.36
CA LYS A 12 -16.02 -21.57 -1.05
C LYS A 12 -15.53 -20.65 0.07
N ILE A 13 -14.26 -20.24 0.04
CA ILE A 13 -13.70 -19.26 1.00
C ILE A 13 -14.38 -17.90 0.83
N ALA A 14 -14.61 -17.44 -0.41
CA ALA A 14 -15.23 -16.15 -0.68
C ALA A 14 -16.68 -16.05 -0.16
N ALA A 15 -17.37 -17.18 0.01
CA ALA A 15 -18.72 -17.23 0.56
C ALA A 15 -18.78 -17.18 2.11
N THR A 16 -17.64 -17.11 2.79
CA THR A 16 -17.58 -17.13 4.27
C THR A 16 -17.77 -15.75 4.89
N PRO A 17 -18.31 -15.67 6.13
CA PRO A 17 -18.35 -14.42 6.90
C PRO A 17 -16.99 -13.76 7.10
N GLU A 18 -15.94 -14.56 7.31
CA GLU A 18 -14.57 -14.09 7.52
C GLU A 18 -14.00 -13.42 6.27
N PHE A 19 -14.38 -13.90 5.08
CA PHE A 19 -14.05 -13.22 3.83
C PHE A 19 -14.78 -11.88 3.72
N ALA A 20 -16.06 -11.81 4.10
CA ALA A 20 -16.80 -10.54 4.13
C ALA A 20 -16.17 -9.52 5.09
N ASP A 21 -15.72 -9.95 6.28
CA ASP A 21 -14.97 -9.09 7.21
C ASP A 21 -13.65 -8.59 6.64
N ARG A 22 -12.92 -9.46 5.93
CA ARG A 22 -11.68 -9.08 5.24
C ARG A 22 -11.93 -8.04 4.16
N GLN A 23 -13.04 -8.14 3.41
CA GLN A 23 -13.41 -7.13 2.42
C GLN A 23 -13.75 -5.79 3.10
N ARG A 24 -14.43 -5.80 4.26
CA ARG A 24 -14.67 -4.57 5.05
C ARG A 24 -13.36 -3.89 5.46
N ARG A 25 -12.40 -4.65 6.00
CA ARG A 25 -11.07 -4.14 6.36
C ARG A 25 -10.29 -3.64 5.15
N THR A 26 -10.43 -4.29 4.00
CA THR A 26 -9.84 -3.85 2.74
C THR A 26 -10.33 -2.45 2.35
N LEU A 27 -11.64 -2.23 2.38
CA LEU A 27 -12.22 -0.91 2.08
C LEU A 27 -11.87 0.14 3.14
N SER A 28 -11.92 -0.23 4.42
CA SER A 28 -11.55 0.65 5.54
C SER A 28 -10.10 1.12 5.40
N GLY A 29 -9.16 0.19 5.21
CA GLY A 29 -7.75 0.53 5.03
C GLY A 29 -7.49 1.43 3.83
N ALA A 30 -8.21 1.22 2.72
CA ALA A 30 -8.04 2.06 1.53
C ALA A 30 -8.51 3.50 1.78
N ARG A 31 -9.61 3.68 2.54
CA ARG A 31 -10.09 5.00 2.97
C ARG A 31 -9.12 5.68 3.93
N ILE A 32 -8.62 4.95 4.93
CA ILE A 32 -7.62 5.48 5.89
C ILE A 32 -6.37 5.99 5.17
N ILE A 33 -5.87 5.23 4.19
CA ILE A 33 -4.72 5.66 3.37
C ILE A 33 -5.06 6.91 2.55
N ALA A 34 -6.21 6.92 1.87
CA ALA A 34 -6.64 8.07 1.08
C ALA A 34 -6.76 9.34 1.95
N ASP A 35 -7.42 9.25 3.10
CA ASP A 35 -7.66 10.37 4.01
C ASP A 35 -6.35 10.95 4.53
N ARG A 36 -5.40 10.09 4.93
CA ARG A 36 -4.08 10.54 5.41
C ARG A 36 -3.27 11.22 4.30
N LEU A 37 -3.35 10.73 3.06
CA LEU A 37 -2.65 11.32 1.91
C LEU A 37 -3.26 12.64 1.45
N MET A 38 -4.51 12.93 1.81
CA MET A 38 -5.15 14.23 1.56
C MET A 38 -4.91 15.25 2.67
N ALA A 39 -4.18 14.88 3.73
CA ALA A 39 -3.90 15.78 4.84
C ALA A 39 -3.07 17.01 4.39
N PRO A 40 -3.23 18.18 5.04
CA PRO A 40 -2.61 19.43 4.57
C PRO A 40 -1.08 19.43 4.50
N ASP A 41 -0.40 18.67 5.35
CA ASP A 41 1.06 18.49 5.32
C ASP A 41 1.52 17.77 4.06
N VAL A 42 0.76 16.76 3.62
CA VAL A 42 1.04 15.95 2.43
C VAL A 42 0.68 16.71 1.16
N ALA A 43 -0.47 17.40 1.17
CA ALA A 43 -0.90 18.25 0.05
C ALA A 43 0.11 19.38 -0.24
N LYS A 44 0.73 19.96 0.79
CA LYS A 44 1.79 20.97 0.63
C LYS A 44 3.04 20.45 -0.08
N ALA A 45 3.28 19.14 -0.02
CA ALA A 45 4.37 18.48 -0.74
C ALA A 45 3.98 18.06 -2.18
N GLY A 46 2.81 18.49 -2.67
CA GLY A 46 2.35 18.23 -4.03
C GLY A 46 1.77 16.83 -4.24
N VAL A 47 1.39 16.15 -3.16
CA VAL A 47 0.77 14.82 -3.21
C VAL A 47 -0.74 14.96 -3.06
N SER A 48 -1.50 14.30 -3.93
CA SER A 48 -2.96 14.29 -3.84
C SER A 48 -3.55 12.92 -4.24
N VAL A 49 -4.87 12.78 -4.18
CA VAL A 49 -5.60 11.58 -4.59
C VAL A 49 -6.52 11.94 -5.75
N VAL A 50 -6.42 11.23 -6.87
CA VAL A 50 -7.07 11.60 -8.15
C VAL A 50 -8.58 11.86 -8.03
N SER A 51 -9.30 11.06 -7.24
CA SER A 51 -10.75 11.17 -7.01
C SER A 51 -11.12 11.84 -5.68
N GLY A 52 -10.14 12.36 -4.91
CA GLY A 52 -10.38 12.90 -3.57
C GLY A 52 -10.82 11.85 -2.54
N GLY A 53 -10.49 10.57 -2.75
CA GLY A 53 -10.89 9.47 -1.89
C GLY A 53 -10.92 8.14 -2.63
N THR A 54 -11.55 7.12 -2.02
CA THR A 54 -11.79 5.82 -2.65
C THR A 54 -13.00 5.10 -2.07
N ASP A 55 -13.72 4.39 -2.94
CA ASP A 55 -14.80 3.46 -2.59
C ASP A 55 -14.41 2.00 -2.79
N VAL A 56 -13.16 1.76 -3.21
CA VAL A 56 -12.64 0.44 -3.57
C VAL A 56 -11.37 0.13 -2.80
N HIS A 57 -10.74 -0.99 -3.13
CA HIS A 57 -9.58 -1.57 -2.44
C HIS A 57 -8.24 -0.86 -2.71
N LEU A 58 -8.24 0.26 -3.43
CA LEU A 58 -7.03 0.95 -3.85
C LEU A 58 -7.17 2.46 -3.80
N VAL A 59 -6.03 3.14 -3.74
CA VAL A 59 -5.87 4.59 -3.86
C VAL A 59 -4.95 4.88 -5.04
N LEU A 60 -5.36 5.82 -5.91
CA LEU A 60 -4.51 6.35 -6.96
C LEU A 60 -3.97 7.71 -6.53
N VAL A 61 -2.69 7.72 -6.16
CA VAL A 61 -1.95 8.90 -5.74
C VAL A 61 -1.49 9.65 -6.96
N ASP A 62 -1.61 10.97 -6.91
CA ASP A 62 -1.17 11.92 -7.93
C ASP A 62 0.01 12.73 -7.39
N LEU A 63 1.09 12.72 -8.14
CA LEU A 63 2.39 13.33 -7.85
C LEU A 63 2.78 14.38 -8.91
N ARG A 64 1.83 14.86 -9.73
CA ARG A 64 2.11 15.85 -10.77
C ARG A 64 2.69 17.15 -10.21
N ASP A 65 2.24 17.56 -9.03
CA ASP A 65 2.70 18.76 -8.32
C ASP A 65 3.82 18.46 -7.31
N SER A 66 4.21 17.19 -7.18
CA SER A 66 5.27 16.73 -6.29
C SER A 66 6.64 16.83 -6.97
N PRO A 67 7.73 17.08 -6.22
CA PRO A 67 9.08 16.90 -6.74
C PRO A 67 9.39 15.44 -7.10
N LEU A 68 8.64 14.47 -6.58
CA LEU A 68 8.80 13.06 -6.89
C LEU A 68 8.05 12.69 -8.18
N ASP A 69 8.68 11.83 -8.98
CA ASP A 69 7.95 11.06 -9.97
C ASP A 69 7.52 9.69 -9.46
N GLY A 70 6.70 8.98 -10.25
CA GLY A 70 6.17 7.69 -9.84
C GLY A 70 7.28 6.66 -9.58
N GLN A 71 8.40 6.72 -10.31
CA GLN A 71 9.52 5.81 -10.07
C GLN A 71 10.29 6.20 -8.81
N ALA A 72 10.65 7.47 -8.64
CA ALA A 72 11.33 7.95 -7.45
C ALA A 72 10.51 7.69 -6.17
N ALA A 73 9.20 7.86 -6.23
CA ALA A 73 8.31 7.59 -5.10
C ALA A 73 8.15 6.09 -4.82
N GLU A 74 8.09 5.25 -5.85
CA GLU A 74 8.07 3.79 -5.71
C GLU A 74 9.38 3.27 -5.10
N ASP A 75 10.52 3.75 -5.58
CA ASP A 75 11.85 3.36 -5.09
C ASP A 75 12.03 3.81 -3.63
N LEU A 76 11.64 5.05 -3.29
CA LEU A 76 11.69 5.53 -1.91
C LEU A 76 10.82 4.69 -0.96
N LEU A 77 9.60 4.36 -1.40
CA LEU A 77 8.72 3.50 -0.61
C LEU A 77 9.30 2.09 -0.46
N HIS A 78 9.96 1.57 -1.51
CA HIS A 78 10.64 0.29 -1.45
C HIS A 78 11.78 0.28 -0.41
N GLU A 79 12.56 1.35 -0.33
CA GLU A 79 13.64 1.49 0.65
C GLU A 79 13.14 1.48 2.10
N VAL A 80 11.98 2.10 2.37
CA VAL A 80 11.30 2.04 3.68
C VAL A 80 10.54 0.73 3.92
N GLY A 81 10.63 -0.24 3.00
CA GLY A 81 10.00 -1.55 3.14
C GLY A 81 8.52 -1.62 2.76
N ILE A 82 8.02 -0.65 1.99
CA ILE A 82 6.66 -0.62 1.45
C ILE A 82 6.69 -0.82 -0.06
N THR A 83 6.13 -1.95 -0.52
CA THR A 83 6.01 -2.22 -1.96
C THR A 83 4.71 -1.64 -2.51
N VAL A 84 4.84 -0.70 -3.44
CA VAL A 84 3.73 -0.14 -4.25
C VAL A 84 4.04 -0.30 -5.73
N ASN A 85 3.17 0.21 -6.60
CA ASN A 85 3.42 0.23 -8.03
C ASN A 85 3.24 1.64 -8.60
N ARG A 86 4.22 2.12 -9.35
CA ARG A 86 4.08 3.35 -10.14
C ARG A 86 3.00 3.20 -11.21
N ASN A 87 2.20 4.24 -11.42
CA ASN A 87 1.04 4.20 -12.30
C ASN A 87 0.82 5.57 -12.95
N ALA A 88 0.44 5.59 -14.24
CA ALA A 88 0.04 6.83 -14.88
C ALA A 88 -1.26 7.39 -14.24
N VAL A 89 -1.42 8.71 -14.27
CA VAL A 89 -2.65 9.38 -13.84
C VAL A 89 -3.45 9.90 -15.05
N PRO A 90 -4.74 10.25 -14.92
CA PRO A 90 -5.49 10.86 -16.01
C PRO A 90 -4.80 12.13 -16.52
N ASN A 91 -4.62 12.23 -17.84
CA ASN A 91 -3.90 13.32 -18.49
C ASN A 91 -2.48 13.52 -17.90
N ASP A 92 -1.75 12.43 -17.70
CA ASP A 92 -0.37 12.47 -17.19
C ASP A 92 0.50 13.39 -18.08
N PRO A 93 1.07 14.48 -17.53
CA PRO A 93 1.88 15.42 -18.30
C PRO A 93 3.29 14.88 -18.56
N ARG A 94 3.72 13.85 -17.83
CA ARG A 94 5.05 13.26 -17.98
C ARG A 94 5.07 12.27 -19.16
N PRO A 95 6.25 12.05 -19.79
CA PRO A 95 6.36 11.11 -20.91
C PRO A 95 5.93 9.69 -20.53
N PRO A 96 5.49 8.83 -21.47
CA PRO A 96 4.95 7.49 -21.14
C PRO A 96 5.86 6.57 -20.31
N MET A 97 7.18 6.80 -20.34
CA MET A 97 8.16 6.05 -19.56
C MET A 97 8.33 6.55 -18.11
N VAL A 98 7.79 7.72 -17.79
CA VAL A 98 7.85 8.39 -16.48
C VAL A 98 6.42 8.70 -16.04
N THR A 99 5.97 8.03 -14.98
CA THR A 99 4.58 8.19 -14.50
C THR A 99 4.48 9.26 -13.42
N SER A 100 3.29 9.82 -13.23
CA SER A 100 3.00 10.80 -12.17
C SER A 100 2.14 10.28 -11.05
N GLY A 101 2.12 8.97 -10.80
CA GLY A 101 1.29 8.43 -9.73
C GLY A 101 1.77 7.11 -9.15
N LEU A 102 1.11 6.73 -8.06
CA LEU A 102 1.26 5.45 -7.39
C LEU A 102 -0.10 4.81 -7.21
N ARG A 103 -0.19 3.50 -7.42
CA ARG A 103 -1.37 2.70 -7.09
C ARG A 103 -1.10 1.89 -5.82
N ILE A 104 -1.83 2.21 -4.76
CA ILE A 104 -1.67 1.60 -3.45
C ILE A 104 -2.90 0.75 -3.14
N GLY A 105 -2.71 -0.55 -2.93
CA GLY A 105 -3.80 -1.49 -2.66
C GLY A 105 -3.71 -2.12 -1.26
N THR A 106 -4.85 -2.34 -0.63
CA THR A 106 -4.96 -2.90 0.73
C THR A 106 -5.30 -4.40 0.86
N PRO A 107 -5.74 -5.17 -0.17
CA PRO A 107 -6.16 -6.57 0.02
C PRO A 107 -5.11 -7.49 0.64
N ALA A 108 -3.83 -7.29 0.31
CA ALA A 108 -2.74 -8.11 0.81
C ALA A 108 -2.58 -7.97 2.34
N LEU A 109 -2.60 -6.73 2.84
CA LEU A 109 -2.48 -6.44 4.27
C LEU A 109 -3.74 -6.86 5.03
N ALA A 110 -4.93 -6.63 4.46
CA ALA A 110 -6.18 -7.11 5.05
C ALA A 110 -6.19 -8.65 5.17
N THR A 111 -5.65 -9.36 4.17
CA THR A 111 -5.50 -10.83 4.22
C THR A 111 -4.57 -11.27 5.34
N ARG A 112 -3.51 -10.51 5.64
CA ARG A 112 -2.59 -10.75 6.76
C ARG A 112 -3.17 -10.41 8.14
N GLY A 113 -4.35 -9.81 8.20
CA GLY A 113 -5.03 -9.50 9.47
C GLY A 113 -4.99 -8.03 9.89
N PHE A 114 -4.43 -7.12 9.08
CA PHE A 114 -4.37 -5.69 9.42
C PHE A 114 -5.79 -5.12 9.61
N GLY A 115 -5.99 -4.40 10.69
CA GLY A 115 -7.17 -3.59 10.97
C GLY A 115 -6.88 -2.10 10.81
N ASP A 116 -7.82 -1.28 11.28
CA ASP A 116 -7.76 0.17 11.09
C ASP A 116 -6.51 0.79 11.74
N THR A 117 -6.12 0.32 12.93
CA THR A 117 -4.92 0.82 13.64
C THR A 117 -3.64 0.59 12.83
N GLU A 118 -3.49 -0.62 12.27
CA GLU A 118 -2.31 -0.93 11.45
C GLU A 118 -2.34 -0.17 10.12
N PHE A 119 -3.52 0.00 9.52
CA PHE A 119 -3.65 0.81 8.30
C PHE A 119 -3.37 2.29 8.55
N THR A 120 -3.70 2.84 9.72
CA THR A 120 -3.34 4.20 10.10
C THR A 120 -1.81 4.36 10.17
N GLU A 121 -1.11 3.40 10.76
CA GLU A 121 0.36 3.42 10.80
C GLU A 121 0.97 3.29 9.39
N VAL A 122 0.45 2.37 8.56
CA VAL A 122 0.88 2.23 7.16
C VAL A 122 0.67 3.55 6.40
N ALA A 123 -0.50 4.16 6.56
CA ALA A 123 -0.84 5.42 5.91
C ALA A 123 0.12 6.55 6.34
N ASP A 124 0.46 6.62 7.63
CA ASP A 124 1.38 7.63 8.14
C ASP A 124 2.82 7.43 7.64
N ILE A 125 3.30 6.19 7.56
CA ILE A 125 4.62 5.89 6.98
C ILE A 125 4.68 6.34 5.52
N ILE A 126 3.65 5.99 4.72
CA ILE A 126 3.58 6.37 3.30
C ILE A 126 3.54 7.90 3.17
N ALA A 127 2.65 8.56 3.92
CA ALA A 127 2.50 10.01 3.88
C ALA A 127 3.79 10.73 4.28
N THR A 128 4.47 10.27 5.34
CA THR A 128 5.74 10.84 5.79
C THR A 128 6.82 10.70 4.73
N ALA A 129 6.93 9.52 4.09
CA ALA A 129 7.89 9.29 3.01
C ALA A 129 7.63 10.22 1.82
N LEU A 130 6.39 10.28 1.34
CA LEU A 130 6.04 11.09 0.18
C LEU A 130 6.13 12.59 0.44
N ALA A 131 5.77 13.05 1.65
CA ALA A 131 5.82 14.46 2.00
C ALA A 131 7.25 14.98 2.21
N THR A 132 8.12 14.13 2.76
CA THR A 132 9.51 14.50 3.09
C THR A 132 10.46 14.25 1.92
N GLY A 133 10.14 13.30 1.05
CA GLY A 133 10.93 12.96 -0.13
C GLY A 133 12.36 12.56 0.24
N SER A 134 13.34 13.14 -0.45
CA SER A 134 14.77 12.82 -0.28
C SER A 134 15.36 13.13 1.08
N SER A 135 14.68 13.92 1.93
CA SER A 135 15.14 14.24 3.28
C SER A 135 14.61 13.31 4.37
N VAL A 136 13.87 12.26 3.98
CA VAL A 136 13.24 11.36 4.95
C VAL A 136 14.28 10.47 5.66
N ASP A 137 14.05 10.22 6.95
CA ASP A 137 14.77 9.17 7.67
C ASP A 137 14.22 7.79 7.28
N VAL A 138 14.80 7.23 6.21
CA VAL A 138 14.44 5.93 5.66
C VAL A 138 14.56 4.82 6.72
N SER A 139 15.59 4.86 7.57
CA SER A 139 15.82 3.84 8.58
C SER A 139 14.69 3.82 9.61
N ALA A 140 14.30 4.99 10.12
CA ALA A 140 13.22 5.11 11.09
C ALA A 140 11.89 4.59 10.54
N LEU A 141 11.56 4.93 9.29
CA LEU A 141 10.33 4.45 8.63
C LEU A 141 10.38 2.94 8.35
N LYS A 142 11.53 2.43 7.92
CA LYS A 142 11.74 0.99 7.70
C LYS A 142 11.57 0.17 8.96
N ASP A 143 12.03 0.67 10.09
CA ASP A 143 11.86 0.02 11.38
C ASP A 143 10.38 -0.05 11.79
N ARG A 144 9.61 1.02 11.54
CA ARG A 144 8.16 1.04 11.75
C ARG A 144 7.45 0.00 10.87
N ALA A 145 7.74 -0.01 9.56
CA ALA A 145 7.16 -0.96 8.62
C ALA A 145 7.52 -2.42 8.97
N THR A 146 8.77 -2.66 9.38
CA THR A 146 9.25 -3.99 9.79
C THR A 146 8.52 -4.48 11.05
N ARG A 147 8.27 -3.59 12.04
CA ARG A 147 7.49 -3.95 13.23
C ARG A 147 6.08 -4.40 12.88
N LEU A 148 5.38 -3.67 12.00
CA LEU A 148 4.05 -4.08 11.51
C LEU A 148 4.11 -5.45 10.83
N ALA A 149 5.08 -5.64 9.93
CA ALA A 149 5.22 -6.89 9.19
C ALA A 149 5.49 -8.09 10.12
N ARG A 150 6.28 -7.91 11.18
CA ARG A 150 6.57 -8.97 12.16
C ARG A 150 5.41 -9.27 13.11
N ALA A 151 4.58 -8.28 13.43
CA ALA A 151 3.39 -8.48 14.26
C ALA A 151 2.31 -9.33 13.56
N PHE A 152 2.34 -9.39 12.22
CA PHE A 152 1.37 -10.12 11.40
C PHE A 152 2.09 -11.04 10.38
N PRO A 153 2.75 -12.12 10.83
CA PRO A 153 3.52 -13.00 9.95
C PRO A 153 2.62 -13.63 8.86
N LEU A 154 3.20 -13.90 7.68
CA LEU A 154 2.49 -14.54 6.57
C LEU A 154 2.21 -16.02 6.84
N TYR A 155 3.18 -16.69 7.46
CA TYR A 155 3.10 -18.10 7.85
C TYR A 155 3.71 -18.20 9.25
N ASP A 156 2.85 -18.44 10.24
CA ASP A 156 3.26 -18.58 11.63
C ASP A 156 4.25 -19.74 11.78
N GLY A 157 5.42 -19.46 12.36
CA GLY A 157 6.51 -20.44 12.56
C GLY A 157 7.37 -20.73 11.33
N LEU A 158 7.18 -20.01 10.22
CA LEU A 158 7.96 -20.15 8.98
C LEU A 158 8.56 -18.82 8.51
N GLU A 159 8.72 -17.84 9.41
CA GLU A 159 9.22 -16.50 9.11
C GLU A 159 10.65 -16.52 8.58
N GLU A 160 11.46 -17.48 9.04
CA GLU A 160 12.85 -17.69 8.64
C GLU A 160 13.01 -18.83 7.62
N TRP A 161 11.92 -19.30 7.00
CA TRP A 161 11.97 -20.42 6.06
C TRP A 161 12.84 -20.08 4.85
N SER A 162 13.79 -20.96 4.56
CA SER A 162 14.69 -20.86 3.42
C SER A 162 14.69 -22.17 2.65
N LEU A 163 14.65 -22.06 1.31
CA LEU A 163 14.64 -23.21 0.39
C LEU A 163 15.96 -24.00 0.45
N VAL A 164 17.03 -23.32 0.86
CA VAL A 164 18.35 -23.88 1.17
C VAL A 164 18.71 -23.29 2.52
N GLY A 165 18.88 -24.11 3.56
CA GLY A 165 19.24 -23.61 4.89
C GLY A 165 20.37 -22.58 4.83
N ARG A 166 20.29 -21.53 5.64
CA ARG A 166 21.38 -20.54 5.76
C ARG A 166 22.70 -21.23 6.11
#